data_AF-A0A0M9YLC4-F1
#
_entry.id   AF-A0A0M9YLC4-F1
#
_cell.length_a   1.000
_cell.length_b   1.000
_cell.length_c   1.000
_cell.angle_alpha   90.00
_cell.angle_beta   90.00
_cell.angle_gamma   90.00
#
_symmetry.space_group_name_H-M   'P 1'
#
loop_
_entity.id
_entity.type
_entity.pdbx_description
1 polymer ?
#
loop_
_entity_poly.entity_id
_entity_poly.type
_entity_poly.pdbx_seq_one_letter_code
_entity_poly.pdbx_strand_id
1 'polypeptide(L)'
;MGEDASRRDFRVGDVLRVSCPQARARVAHVSSFHASVEWPWGEIDPESAIGWNGRRAFAVPAGSIERIMSLFRTEPEPSDLRVGDSCLVGVPETLVRVIDIGRYDPPQDVGWLPRPHTMLVVVPADLPDEALPEDAGDTIDLESAAPLTIELVSRG
;
A
#
# COMPACT_ATOMS: atom_id res chain seq x y z
N MET A 1 8.04 4.30 20.54
CA MET A 1 8.84 5.47 20.17
C MET A 1 8.97 5.41 18.65
N GLY A 2 7.94 5.87 17.95
CA GLY A 2 7.90 5.83 16.49
C GLY A 2 8.65 7.03 15.97
N GLU A 3 9.76 6.79 15.29
CA GLU A 3 10.44 7.86 14.56
C GLU A 3 9.56 8.25 13.38
N ASP A 4 9.19 9.52 13.37
CA ASP A 4 8.43 10.22 12.35
C ASP A 4 9.04 9.99 10.95
N ALA A 5 8.48 9.03 10.20
CA ALA A 5 8.93 8.68 8.86
C ALA A 5 8.87 9.89 7.90
N SER A 6 8.01 10.86 8.21
CA SER A 6 7.84 12.17 7.55
C SER A 6 9.13 12.97 7.43
N ARG A 7 10.15 12.68 8.24
CA ARG A 7 11.40 13.47 8.30
C ARG A 7 12.62 12.76 7.72
N ARG A 8 12.47 11.56 7.16
CA ARG A 8 13.57 10.83 6.54
C ARG A 8 13.64 11.14 5.05
N ASP A 9 14.80 11.66 4.62
CA ASP A 9 15.14 11.81 3.21
C ASP A 9 15.44 10.43 2.62
N PHE A 10 14.39 9.77 2.10
CA PHE A 10 14.48 8.51 1.37
C PHE A 10 15.03 8.76 -0.03
N ARG A 11 15.73 7.74 -0.56
CA ARG A 11 16.34 7.77 -1.89
C ARG A 11 15.96 6.54 -2.68
N VAL A 12 15.95 6.67 -4.00
CA VAL A 12 15.90 5.50 -4.90
C VAL A 12 17.08 4.58 -4.59
N GLY A 13 16.80 3.28 -4.49
CA GLY A 13 17.74 2.25 -4.07
C GLY A 13 17.72 1.92 -2.57
N ASP A 14 17.13 2.78 -1.72
CA ASP A 14 17.00 2.48 -0.29
C ASP A 14 16.18 1.19 -0.08
N VAL A 15 16.64 0.35 0.86
CA VAL A 15 15.87 -0.81 1.32
C VAL A 15 15.21 -0.48 2.64
N LEU A 16 13.90 -0.67 2.69
CA LEU A 16 13.04 -0.36 3.81
C LEU A 16 12.41 -1.62 4.39
N ARG A 17 12.28 -1.68 5.72
CA ARG A 17 11.37 -2.59 6.40
C ARG A 17 10.06 -1.84 6.64
N VAL A 18 8.96 -2.40 6.16
CA VAL A 18 7.63 -1.81 6.25
C VAL A 18 6.71 -2.78 6.97
N SER A 19 5.85 -2.25 7.84
CA SER A 19 4.81 -3.03 8.50
C SER A 19 3.61 -2.14 8.83
N CYS A 20 2.44 -2.74 8.96
CA CYS A 20 1.22 -2.08 9.42
C CYS A 20 0.46 -3.09 10.28
N PRO A 21 0.12 -2.75 11.52
CA PRO A 21 -0.72 -3.59 12.36
C PRO A 21 -2.01 -4.00 11.66
N GLN A 22 -2.48 -5.21 11.96
CA GLN A 22 -3.72 -5.70 11.41
C GLN A 22 -4.91 -4.90 11.95
N ALA A 23 -5.78 -4.44 11.05
CA ALA A 23 -7.07 -3.86 11.35
C ALA A 23 -8.20 -4.72 10.76
N ARG A 24 -9.35 -4.73 11.45
CA ARG A 24 -10.54 -5.41 10.94
C ARG A 24 -11.16 -4.58 9.81
N ALA A 25 -11.50 -5.23 8.71
CA ALA A 25 -12.23 -4.67 7.59
C ALA A 25 -13.40 -5.58 7.20
N ARG A 26 -14.33 -5.06 6.41
CA ARG A 26 -15.46 -5.82 5.86
C ARG A 26 -15.26 -6.06 4.37
N VAL A 27 -15.51 -7.29 3.94
CA VAL A 27 -15.46 -7.65 2.51
C VAL A 27 -16.67 -7.07 1.80
N ALA A 28 -16.45 -6.18 0.85
CA ALA A 28 -17.50 -5.46 0.14
C ALA A 28 -17.85 -6.08 -1.22
N HIS A 29 -16.88 -6.71 -1.89
CA HIS A 29 -17.07 -7.35 -3.19
C HIS A 29 -16.01 -8.42 -3.42
N VAL A 30 -16.35 -9.48 -4.15
CA VAL A 30 -15.41 -10.53 -4.57
C VAL A 30 -15.73 -10.94 -6.01
N SER A 31 -14.70 -11.04 -6.84
CA SER A 31 -14.75 -11.57 -8.20
C SER A 31 -13.61 -12.56 -8.42
N SER A 32 -13.53 -13.16 -9.61
CA SER A 32 -12.39 -14.00 -9.99
C SER A 32 -11.06 -13.25 -10.09
N PHE A 33 -11.11 -11.91 -10.18
CA PHE A 33 -9.92 -11.08 -10.38
C PHE A 33 -9.52 -10.32 -9.12
N HIS A 34 -10.50 -9.84 -8.36
CA HIS A 34 -10.24 -9.02 -7.18
C HIS A 34 -11.25 -9.26 -6.06
N ALA A 35 -10.79 -9.09 -4.83
CA ALA A 35 -11.62 -8.90 -3.65
C ALA A 35 -11.46 -7.46 -3.18
N SER A 36 -12.55 -6.75 -2.90
CA SER A 36 -12.47 -5.41 -2.33
C SER A 36 -13.02 -5.40 -0.91
N VAL A 37 -12.33 -4.68 -0.03
CA VAL A 37 -12.74 -4.48 1.36
C VAL A 37 -13.01 -3.01 1.61
N GLU A 38 -13.90 -2.72 2.55
CA GLU A 38 -14.03 -1.38 3.14
C GLU A 38 -12.68 -1.04 3.78
N TRP A 39 -12.04 0.04 3.31
CA TRP A 39 -10.70 0.39 3.76
C TRP A 39 -10.77 0.87 5.21
N PRO A 40 -10.02 0.26 6.14
CA PRO A 40 -10.17 0.57 7.57
C PRO A 40 -9.45 1.86 7.99
N TRP A 41 -8.73 2.48 7.06
CA TRP A 41 -7.99 3.72 7.28
C TRP A 41 -8.36 4.74 6.21
N GLY A 42 -8.08 6.01 6.47
CA GLY A 42 -8.35 7.09 5.54
C GLY A 42 -9.84 7.45 5.45
N GLU A 43 -10.08 8.63 4.93
CA GLU A 43 -11.43 9.17 4.73
C GLU A 43 -11.60 9.53 3.27
N ILE A 44 -12.80 9.34 2.72
CA ILE A 44 -13.09 9.83 1.37
C ILE A 44 -12.93 11.34 1.37
N ASP A 45 -12.17 11.87 0.43
CA ASP A 45 -12.01 13.31 0.28
C ASP A 45 -13.19 13.89 -0.51
N PRO A 46 -14.07 14.70 0.12
CA PRO A 46 -15.23 15.27 -0.57
C PRO A 46 -14.87 16.37 -1.58
N GLU A 47 -13.66 16.94 -1.49
CA GLU A 47 -13.14 17.99 -2.38
C GLU A 47 -12.23 17.42 -3.48
N SER A 48 -12.03 16.10 -3.51
CA SER A 48 -11.25 15.42 -4.54
C SER A 48 -11.97 15.39 -5.89
N ALA A 49 -11.22 15.54 -6.98
CA ALA A 49 -11.71 15.29 -8.33
C ALA A 49 -11.83 13.78 -8.64
N ILE A 50 -11.17 12.93 -7.84
CA ILE A 50 -11.19 11.48 -7.90
C ILE A 50 -12.28 10.93 -6.97
N GLY A 51 -13.26 10.23 -7.55
CA GLY A 51 -14.37 9.62 -6.82
C GLY A 51 -14.02 8.26 -6.20
N TRP A 52 -13.07 8.23 -5.25
CA TRP A 52 -12.76 6.99 -4.53
C TRP A 52 -13.95 6.56 -3.66
N ASN A 53 -14.25 5.26 -3.65
CA ASN A 53 -15.47 4.71 -3.04
C ASN A 53 -15.25 4.16 -1.61
N GLY A 54 -14.12 4.48 -0.98
CA GLY A 54 -13.79 4.00 0.37
C GLY A 54 -13.32 2.55 0.42
N ARG A 55 -13.02 1.91 -0.72
CA ARG A 55 -12.65 0.50 -0.79
C ARG A 55 -11.26 0.32 -1.38
N ARG A 56 -10.55 -0.69 -0.90
CA ARG A 56 -9.31 -1.16 -1.52
C ARG A 56 -9.51 -2.54 -2.12
N ALA A 57 -9.04 -2.72 -3.34
CA ALA A 57 -9.02 -4.01 -4.03
C ALA A 57 -7.72 -4.76 -3.77
N PHE A 58 -7.81 -6.09 -3.76
CA PHE A 58 -6.73 -7.05 -3.65
C PHE A 58 -6.88 -8.07 -4.76
N ALA A 59 -5.81 -8.32 -5.50
CA ALA A 59 -5.79 -9.34 -6.54
C ALA A 59 -6.06 -10.75 -5.97
N VAL A 60 -7.01 -11.46 -6.58
CA VAL A 60 -7.37 -12.83 -6.22
C VAL A 60 -6.40 -13.87 -6.79
N PRO A 61 -6.00 -13.83 -8.08
CA PRO A 61 -5.11 -14.83 -8.64
C PRO A 61 -3.76 -14.87 -7.91
N ALA A 62 -3.47 -16.04 -7.32
CA ALA A 62 -2.18 -16.31 -6.70
C ALA A 62 -1.07 -16.17 -7.76
N GLY A 63 0.01 -15.47 -7.41
CA GLY A 63 1.15 -15.23 -8.32
C GLY A 63 0.92 -14.17 -9.38
N SER A 64 -0.21 -13.44 -9.39
CA SER A 64 -0.32 -12.22 -10.19
C SER A 64 0.71 -11.18 -9.73
N ILE A 65 1.24 -10.40 -10.68
CA ILE A 65 2.20 -9.33 -10.37
C ILE A 65 1.60 -8.33 -9.37
N GLU A 66 0.33 -7.95 -9.54
CA GLU A 66 -0.38 -7.07 -8.60
C GLU A 66 -0.34 -7.63 -7.16
N ARG A 67 -0.57 -8.93 -7.00
CA ARG A 67 -0.49 -9.57 -5.67
C ARG A 67 0.94 -9.62 -5.13
N ILE A 68 1.91 -9.96 -5.98
CA ILE A 68 3.33 -10.04 -5.59
C ILE A 68 3.82 -8.67 -5.12
N MET A 69 3.50 -7.61 -5.85
CA MET A 69 3.96 -6.24 -5.56
C MET A 69 3.23 -5.60 -4.38
N SER A 70 1.94 -5.89 -4.21
CA SER A 70 1.12 -5.24 -3.17
C SER A 70 1.72 -5.43 -1.78
N LEU A 71 1.78 -4.35 -0.99
CA LEU A 71 2.27 -4.37 0.39
C LEU A 71 1.22 -4.93 1.35
N PHE A 72 -0.03 -4.51 1.15
CA PHE A 72 -1.11 -4.88 2.04
C PHE A 72 -1.61 -6.29 1.72
N ARG A 73 -1.94 -7.01 2.79
CA ARG A 73 -2.45 -8.38 2.76
C ARG A 73 -3.77 -8.45 3.50
N THR A 74 -4.57 -9.44 3.12
CA THR A 74 -5.78 -9.82 3.86
C THR A 74 -5.57 -11.16 4.56
N GLU A 75 -6.18 -11.32 5.73
CA GLU A 75 -6.35 -12.62 6.38
C GLU A 75 -7.85 -12.84 6.65
N PRO A 76 -8.51 -13.85 6.04
CA PRO A 76 -7.96 -14.81 5.08
C PRO A 76 -7.46 -14.19 3.76
N GLU A 77 -6.72 -14.96 2.98
CA GLU A 77 -6.23 -14.55 1.65
C GLU A 77 -7.39 -14.18 0.69
N PRO A 78 -7.17 -13.32 -0.31
CA PRO A 78 -8.25 -12.78 -1.15
C PRO A 78 -9.12 -13.83 -1.85
N SER A 79 -8.55 -15.00 -2.18
CA SER A 79 -9.24 -16.14 -2.79
C SER A 79 -10.29 -16.79 -1.89
N ASP A 80 -10.16 -16.64 -0.58
CA ASP A 80 -11.00 -17.29 0.42
C ASP A 80 -12.02 -16.33 1.04
N LEU A 81 -11.98 -15.05 0.64
CA LEU A 81 -12.91 -14.02 1.11
C LEU A 81 -14.31 -14.22 0.51
N ARG A 82 -15.33 -13.85 1.30
CA ARG A 82 -16.73 -13.82 0.86
C ARG A 82 -17.35 -12.48 1.22
N VAL A 83 -18.22 -11.99 0.34
CA VAL A 83 -18.92 -10.72 0.53
C VAL A 83 -19.70 -10.73 1.84
N GLY A 84 -19.55 -9.68 2.64
CA GLY A 84 -20.20 -9.50 3.93
C GLY A 84 -19.38 -9.98 5.13
N ASP A 85 -18.37 -10.83 4.92
CA ASP A 85 -17.51 -11.34 6.00
C ASP A 85 -16.57 -10.24 6.54
N SER A 86 -16.03 -10.49 7.74
CA SER A 86 -14.89 -9.72 8.25
C SER A 86 -13.58 -10.36 7.83
N CYS A 87 -12.60 -9.53 7.51
CA CYS A 87 -11.20 -9.95 7.35
C CYS A 87 -10.29 -9.04 8.18
N LEU A 88 -9.02 -9.42 8.29
CA LEU A 88 -7.96 -8.55 8.76
C LEU A 88 -7.20 -8.01 7.57
N VAL A 89 -6.73 -6.77 7.68
CA VAL A 89 -5.93 -6.09 6.66
C VAL A 89 -4.71 -5.49 7.36
N GLY A 90 -3.54 -5.61 6.76
CA GLY A 90 -2.31 -5.03 7.29
C GLY A 90 -1.14 -5.23 6.33
N VAL A 91 0.05 -4.84 6.77
CA VAL A 91 1.30 -5.14 6.06
C VAL A 91 2.12 -6.02 7.02
N PRO A 92 2.33 -7.31 6.72
CA PRO A 92 3.29 -8.10 7.48
C PRO A 92 4.67 -7.45 7.39
N GLU A 93 5.59 -7.76 8.31
CA GLU A 93 6.95 -7.23 8.21
C GLU A 93 7.56 -7.61 6.85
N THR A 94 7.79 -6.61 5.99
CA THR A 94 8.14 -6.79 4.58
C THR A 94 9.33 -5.92 4.24
N LEU A 95 10.32 -6.48 3.54
CA LEU A 95 11.44 -5.73 2.99
C LEU A 95 11.13 -5.28 1.57
N VAL A 96 11.27 -3.99 1.30
CA VAL A 96 11.05 -3.40 -0.02
C VAL A 96 12.20 -2.48 -0.43
N ARG A 97 12.41 -2.34 -1.73
CA ARG A 97 13.37 -1.40 -2.33
C ARG A 97 12.61 -0.23 -2.95
N VAL A 98 13.05 0.99 -2.68
CA VAL A 98 12.52 2.20 -3.31
C VAL A 98 13.02 2.28 -4.75
N ILE A 99 12.10 2.38 -5.71
CA ILE A 99 12.43 2.49 -7.13
C ILE A 99 12.08 3.85 -7.72
N ASP A 100 11.15 4.60 -7.10
CA ASP A 100 10.84 5.98 -7.47
C ASP A 100 10.28 6.78 -6.28
N ILE A 101 10.34 8.11 -6.36
CA ILE A 101 9.84 9.03 -5.34
C ILE A 101 9.08 10.19 -5.99
N GLY A 102 7.76 10.20 -5.79
CA GLY A 102 6.91 11.34 -6.11
C GLY A 102 6.95 12.39 -5.00
N ARG A 103 7.18 13.65 -5.36
CA ARG A 103 7.09 14.81 -4.46
C ARG A 103 6.14 15.85 -5.04
N TYR A 104 5.16 16.27 -4.26
CA TYR A 104 4.03 17.07 -4.70
C TYR A 104 3.82 18.29 -3.79
N ASP A 105 3.78 19.47 -4.40
CA ASP A 105 3.39 20.74 -3.77
C ASP A 105 2.60 21.57 -4.80
N PRO A 106 1.26 21.63 -4.72
CA PRO A 106 0.40 21.15 -3.62
C PRO A 106 0.33 19.62 -3.50
N PRO A 107 -0.16 19.07 -2.36
CA PRO A 107 -0.25 17.62 -2.17
C PRO A 107 -1.15 16.96 -3.20
N GLN A 108 -0.81 15.72 -3.56
CA GLN A 108 -1.43 14.98 -4.63
C GLN A 108 -2.90 14.66 -4.32
N ASP A 109 -3.80 14.95 -5.26
CA ASP A 109 -5.18 14.49 -5.17
C ASP A 109 -5.24 12.98 -5.49
N VAL A 110 -5.65 12.18 -4.50
CA VAL A 110 -5.69 10.72 -4.58
C VAL A 110 -7.09 10.15 -4.32
N GLY A 111 -8.10 10.99 -4.01
CA GLY A 111 -9.45 10.51 -3.67
C GLY A 111 -9.71 10.28 -2.18
N TRP A 112 -8.67 10.30 -1.35
CA TRP A 112 -8.77 10.14 0.09
C TRP A 112 -7.88 11.11 0.86
N LEU A 113 -8.23 11.30 2.12
CA LEU A 113 -7.44 12.04 3.09
C LEU A 113 -6.59 11.09 3.96
N PRO A 114 -5.41 11.56 4.41
CA PRO A 114 -4.78 12.82 4.03
C PRO A 114 -4.19 12.75 2.60
N ARG A 115 -4.10 13.91 1.93
CA ARG A 115 -3.44 14.03 0.62
C ARG A 115 -1.92 13.96 0.79
N PRO A 116 -1.21 13.02 0.15
CA PRO A 116 0.22 12.86 0.35
C PRO A 116 1.02 13.96 -0.36
N HIS A 117 2.08 14.43 0.28
CA HIS A 117 3.10 15.26 -0.37
C HIS A 117 4.23 14.39 -0.92
N THR A 118 4.48 13.24 -0.29
CA THR A 118 5.53 12.32 -0.72
C THR A 118 4.98 10.91 -0.85
N MET A 119 5.22 10.30 -2.02
CA MET A 119 4.86 8.94 -2.33
C MET A 119 6.12 8.17 -2.72
N LEU A 120 6.39 7.04 -2.07
CA LEU A 120 7.46 6.12 -2.47
C LEU A 120 6.87 5.02 -3.34
N VAL A 121 7.47 4.76 -4.50
CA VAL A 121 7.17 3.56 -5.29
C VAL A 121 8.17 2.49 -4.90
N VAL A 122 7.67 1.33 -4.50
CA VAL A 122 8.49 0.26 -3.93
C VAL A 122 8.19 -1.10 -4.55
N VAL A 123 9.21 -1.96 -4.58
CA VAL A 123 9.11 -3.36 -5.00
C VAL A 123 9.66 -4.28 -3.90
N PRO A 124 9.28 -5.57 -3.86
CA PRO A 124 9.92 -6.53 -2.94
C PRO A 124 11.44 -6.50 -3.09
N ALA A 125 12.16 -6.42 -1.97
CA ALA A 125 13.61 -6.19 -1.99
C ALA A 125 14.40 -7.36 -2.62
N ASP A 126 13.83 -8.57 -2.59
CA ASP A 126 14.38 -9.80 -3.16
C ASP A 126 14.10 -9.97 -4.66
N LEU A 127 13.28 -9.10 -5.26
CA LEU A 127 12.98 -9.15 -6.68
C LEU A 127 14.10 -8.45 -7.48
N PRO A 128 14.70 -9.11 -8.49
CA PRO A 128 15.76 -8.51 -9.30
C PRO A 128 15.19 -7.49 -10.29
N ASP A 129 15.98 -6.49 -10.66
CA ASP A 129 15.55 -5.37 -11.53
C ASP A 129 15.11 -5.87 -12.91
N GLU A 130 15.75 -6.92 -13.46
CA GLU A 130 15.41 -7.49 -14.77
C GLU A 130 14.04 -8.18 -14.78
N ALA A 131 13.48 -8.48 -13.61
CA ALA A 131 12.15 -9.08 -13.46
C ALA A 131 11.04 -8.03 -13.24
N LEU A 132 11.38 -6.75 -13.18
CA LEU A 132 10.40 -5.67 -12.96
C LEU A 132 9.73 -5.29 -14.29
N PRO A 133 8.39 -5.40 -14.40
CA PRO A 133 7.66 -4.78 -15.49
C PRO A 133 7.78 -3.24 -15.45
N GLU A 134 7.50 -2.57 -16.57
CA GLU A 134 7.63 -1.10 -16.67
C GLU A 134 6.76 -0.35 -15.64
N ASP A 135 5.57 -0.89 -15.33
CA ASP A 135 4.64 -0.35 -14.33
C ASP A 135 4.74 -1.09 -12.98
N ALA A 136 5.92 -1.57 -12.61
CA ALA A 136 6.12 -2.29 -11.37
C ALA A 136 6.00 -1.39 -10.13
N GLY A 137 5.52 -2.00 -9.05
CA GLY A 137 5.60 -1.44 -7.70
C GLY A 137 4.24 -1.23 -7.03
N ASP A 138 4.28 -1.11 -5.71
CA ASP A 138 3.19 -0.58 -4.90
C ASP A 138 3.63 0.77 -4.32
N THR A 139 2.67 1.57 -3.88
CA THR A 139 2.93 2.93 -3.40
C THR A 139 2.79 3.02 -1.89
N ILE A 140 3.73 3.73 -1.26
CA ILE A 140 3.69 4.13 0.15
C ILE A 140 3.51 5.64 0.21
N ASP A 141 2.37 6.07 0.73
CA ASP A 141 2.14 7.47 1.13
C ASP A 141 2.89 7.72 2.45
N LEU A 142 3.83 8.67 2.50
CA LEU A 142 4.54 8.96 3.76
C LEU A 142 3.62 9.56 4.81
N GLU A 143 2.64 10.35 4.38
CA GLU A 143 1.58 10.86 5.24
C GLU A 143 0.37 9.90 5.33
N SER A 144 0.54 8.59 5.12
CA SER A 144 -0.60 7.65 5.08
C SER A 144 -1.51 7.71 6.33
N ALA A 145 -2.82 7.58 6.12
CA ALA A 145 -3.76 7.33 7.21
C ALA A 145 -3.59 5.93 7.84
N ALA A 146 -3.02 4.98 7.11
CA ALA A 146 -2.69 3.67 7.66
C ALA A 146 -1.47 3.82 8.60
N PRO A 147 -1.47 3.16 9.77
CA PRO A 147 -0.40 3.28 10.76
C PRO A 147 0.84 2.47 10.35
N LEU A 148 1.49 2.90 9.25
CA LEU A 148 2.69 2.28 8.71
C LEU A 148 3.90 2.60 9.59
N THR A 149 4.63 1.55 9.98
CA THR A 149 6.00 1.68 10.47
C THR A 149 6.94 1.47 9.29
N ILE A 150 7.82 2.45 9.06
CA ILE A 150 8.81 2.44 7.97
C ILE A 150 10.19 2.62 8.58
N GLU A 151 11.06 1.64 8.40
CA GLU A 151 12.43 1.64 8.89
C GLU A 151 13.42 1.52 7.73
N LEU A 152 14.41 2.40 7.67
CA LEU A 152 15.51 2.25 6.74
C LEU A 152 16.42 1.10 7.19
N VAL A 153 16.66 0.14 6.30
CA VAL A 153 17.54 -1.03 6.55
C VAL A 153 18.90 -0.82 5.92
N SER A 154 18.96 -0.36 4.67
CA SER A 154 20.20 0.00 3.99
C SER A 154 20.00 1.12 2.99
N ARG A 155 21.06 1.89 2.75
CA ARG A 155 21.08 2.94 1.74
C ARG A 155 21.43 2.38 0.36
N GLY A 156 20.77 2.92 -0.66
CA GLY A 156 21.13 2.75 -2.07
C GLY A 156 22.30 3.61 -2.50
#